data_AF-A0A2D8M634-F1
#
_entry.id   AF-A0A2D8M634-F1
#
_cell.length_a   1.000
_cell.length_b   1.000
_cell.length_c   1.000
_cell.angle_alpha   90.00
_cell.angle_beta   90.00
_cell.angle_gamma   90.00
#
_symmetry.space_group_name_H-M   'P 1'
#
loop_
_entity.id
_entity.type
_entity.pdbx_description
1 polymer ?
#
loop_
_entity_poly.entity_id
_entity_poly.type
_entity_poly.pdbx_seq_one_letter_code
_entity_poly.pdbx_strand_id
1 'polypeptide(L)'
;MIELIFLVVVVWMLTIDRTINITEIGGSKNFHLSDGASFKMYKTMEEAGASGEALRIFVNMEDRLLEIEKNSVCSGVPRTMEVSSISRQIKERFPAFDFSYHNNHIKQTSEPSRLINKKIRC
;
A
#
# COMPACT_ATOMS: atom_id res chain seq x y z
N MET A 1 27.25 4.31 -29.99
CA MET A 1 26.90 3.11 -29.18
C MET A 1 27.13 3.32 -27.68
N ILE A 2 28.29 3.84 -27.25
CA ILE A 2 28.58 4.11 -25.83
C ILE A 2 27.59 5.12 -25.21
N GLU A 3 27.20 6.17 -25.93
CA GLU A 3 26.23 7.16 -25.45
C GLU A 3 24.82 6.59 -25.20
N LEU A 4 24.40 5.62 -26.02
CA LEU A 4 23.12 4.91 -25.86
C LEU A 4 23.13 4.00 -24.62
N ILE A 5 24.26 3.35 -24.35
CA ILE A 5 24.44 2.52 -23.15
C ILE A 5 24.40 3.40 -21.91
N PHE A 6 25.05 4.58 -21.95
CA PHE A 6 25.02 5.53 -20.83
C PHE A 6 23.61 6.04 -20.55
N LEU A 7 22.82 6.36 -21.58
CA LEU A 7 21.41 6.75 -21.41
C LEU A 7 20.57 5.64 -20.80
N VAL A 8 20.74 4.38 -21.23
CA VAL A 8 20.03 3.25 -20.64
C VAL A 8 20.42 3.04 -19.18
N VAL A 9 21.71 3.14 -18.86
CA VAL A 9 22.21 3.03 -17.48
C VAL A 9 21.70 4.19 -16.62
N VAL A 10 21.68 5.42 -17.12
CA VAL A 10 21.14 6.59 -16.41
C VAL A 10 19.64 6.44 -16.19
N VAL A 11 18.87 6.01 -17.19
CA VAL A 11 17.43 5.72 -17.04
C VAL A 11 17.21 4.61 -16.02
N TRP A 12 18.03 3.54 -16.06
CA TRP A 12 17.94 2.43 -15.12
C TRP A 12 18.30 2.87 -13.69
N MET A 13 19.32 3.71 -13.53
CA MET A 13 19.74 4.31 -12.25
C MET A 13 18.66 5.25 -11.70
N LEU A 14 18.03 6.08 -12.56
CA LEU A 14 16.89 6.92 -12.20
C LEU A 14 15.64 6.10 -11.83
N THR A 15 15.50 4.87 -12.31
CA THR A 15 14.43 3.95 -11.87
C THR A 15 14.77 3.20 -10.57
N ILE A 16 16.05 2.98 -10.28
CA ILE A 16 16.54 2.33 -9.06
C ILE A 16 16.41 3.26 -7.84
N ASP A 17 16.63 4.56 -8.00
CA ASP A 17 16.53 5.57 -6.94
C ASP A 17 15.09 5.99 -6.57
N ARG A 18 14.07 5.38 -7.18
CA ARG A 18 12.69 5.44 -6.66
C ARG A 18 12.48 4.49 -5.48
N THR A 19 13.48 4.30 -4.63
CA THR A 19 13.22 4.24 -3.19
C THR A 19 12.72 5.63 -2.76
N ILE A 20 11.51 5.96 -3.22
CA ILE A 20 10.75 7.10 -2.75
C ILE A 20 10.80 6.98 -1.23
N ASN A 21 11.33 8.00 -0.55
CA ASN A 21 11.26 8.06 0.89
C ASN A 21 9.76 8.07 1.24
N ILE A 22 9.22 6.88 1.57
CA ILE A 22 7.84 6.57 1.97
C ILE A 22 7.50 7.21 3.34
N THR A 23 8.35 8.13 3.83
CA THR A 23 8.05 8.96 4.99
C THR A 23 6.90 9.90 4.62
N GLU A 24 5.70 9.39 4.82
CA GLU A 24 4.47 10.12 5.15
C GLU A 24 3.78 10.85 3.99
N ILE A 25 3.19 10.10 3.06
CA ILE A 25 2.07 10.64 2.29
C ILE A 25 0.89 10.80 3.23
N GLY A 26 0.51 12.06 3.46
CA GLY A 26 -0.69 12.40 4.23
C GLY A 26 -0.70 11.89 5.67
N GLY A 27 0.47 11.58 6.27
CA GLY A 27 0.58 11.14 7.66
C GLY A 27 0.38 9.64 7.91
N SER A 28 0.38 8.78 6.88
CA SER A 28 0.38 7.33 7.08
C SER A 28 1.69 6.82 7.70
N LYS A 29 1.56 5.89 8.65
CA LYS A 29 2.66 5.18 9.32
C LYS A 29 2.92 3.80 8.71
N ASN A 30 1.91 3.20 8.09
CA ASN A 30 1.89 1.80 7.71
C ASN A 30 1.98 1.55 6.19
N PHE A 31 1.92 2.57 5.33
CA PHE A 31 1.96 2.41 3.86
C PHE A 31 3.16 1.62 3.32
N HIS A 32 4.29 1.62 4.04
CA HIS A 32 5.45 0.81 3.66
C HIS A 32 5.17 -0.70 3.63
N LEU A 33 4.12 -1.16 4.34
CA LEU A 33 3.71 -2.56 4.41
C LEU A 33 3.07 -3.08 3.11
N SER A 34 2.61 -2.21 2.21
CA SER A 34 1.98 -2.61 0.95
C SER A 34 2.92 -2.71 -0.24
N ASP A 35 4.23 -2.66 0.00
CA ASP A 35 5.24 -2.73 -1.07
C ASP A 35 5.04 -1.69 -2.19
N GLY A 36 4.58 -0.49 -1.81
CA GLY A 36 4.33 0.61 -2.74
C GLY A 36 2.96 0.57 -3.43
N ALA A 37 2.14 -0.46 -3.23
CA ALA A 37 0.80 -0.52 -3.82
C ALA A 37 -0.10 0.62 -3.33
N SER A 38 -0.12 0.91 -2.03
CA SER A 38 -0.90 2.02 -1.45
C SER A 38 -0.42 3.38 -1.97
N PHE A 39 0.91 3.56 -2.12
CA PHE A 39 1.50 4.76 -2.71
C PHE A 39 1.02 4.95 -4.15
N LYS A 40 1.13 3.88 -4.95
CA LYS A 40 0.72 3.91 -6.35
C LYS A 40 -0.76 4.24 -6.47
N MET A 41 -1.60 3.66 -5.61
CA MET A 41 -3.02 3.96 -5.58
C MET A 41 -3.30 5.43 -5.23
N TYR A 42 -2.63 5.97 -4.19
CA TYR A 42 -2.74 7.39 -3.85
C TYR A 42 -2.45 8.29 -5.07
N LYS A 43 -1.36 8.01 -5.80
CA LYS A 43 -0.99 8.78 -6.99
C LYS A 43 -2.01 8.62 -8.12
N THR A 44 -2.50 7.42 -8.38
CA THR A 44 -3.59 7.20 -9.34
C THR A 44 -4.83 8.01 -8.99
N MET A 45 -5.20 8.08 -7.71
CA MET A 45 -6.34 8.87 -7.25
C MET A 45 -6.10 10.38 -7.42
N GLU A 46 -4.90 10.86 -7.09
CA GLU A 46 -4.49 12.25 -7.25
C GLU A 46 -4.51 12.66 -8.74
N GLU A 47 -3.94 11.84 -9.62
CA GLU A 47 -3.92 12.06 -11.07
C GLU A 47 -5.31 12.02 -11.70
N ALA A 48 -6.22 11.21 -11.15
CA ALA A 48 -7.63 11.16 -11.54
C ALA A 48 -8.46 12.36 -11.01
N GLY A 49 -7.84 13.30 -10.28
CA GLY A 49 -8.49 14.51 -9.78
C GLY A 49 -9.26 14.32 -8.47
N ALA A 50 -8.92 13.31 -7.66
CA ALA A 50 -9.50 13.16 -6.33
C ALA A 50 -9.18 14.39 -5.47
N SER A 51 -10.17 14.88 -4.72
CA SER A 51 -9.99 16.03 -3.83
C SER A 51 -8.99 15.71 -2.71
N GLY A 52 -8.35 16.74 -2.16
CA GLY A 52 -7.45 16.58 -0.99
C GLY A 52 -8.15 15.89 0.19
N GLU A 53 -9.45 16.12 0.38
CA GLU A 53 -10.24 15.41 1.39
C GLU A 53 -10.40 13.92 1.06
N ALA A 54 -10.74 13.57 -0.18
CA ALA A 54 -10.86 12.19 -0.62
C ALA A 54 -9.54 11.42 -0.45
N LEU A 55 -8.42 12.05 -0.83
CA LEU A 55 -7.07 11.51 -0.63
C LEU A 55 -6.75 11.31 0.85
N ARG A 56 -7.07 12.28 1.72
CA ARG A 56 -6.87 12.14 3.17
C ARG A 56 -7.70 11.00 3.76
N ILE A 57 -8.94 10.84 3.31
CA ILE A 57 -9.80 9.73 3.75
C ILE A 57 -9.21 8.39 3.32
N PHE A 58 -8.75 8.28 2.07
CA PHE A 58 -8.08 7.07 1.59
C PHE A 58 -6.87 6.73 2.45
N VAL A 59 -5.97 7.71 2.69
CA VAL A 59 -4.77 7.52 3.51
C VAL A 59 -5.12 6.98 4.90
N ASN A 60 -6.12 7.55 5.57
CA ASN A 60 -6.53 7.09 6.90
C ASN A 60 -7.10 5.67 6.90
N MET A 61 -7.96 5.34 5.93
CA MET A 61 -8.58 4.01 5.83
C MET A 61 -7.56 2.94 5.48
N GLU A 62 -6.65 3.25 4.55
CA GLU A 62 -5.59 2.37 4.11
C GLU A 62 -4.55 2.15 5.22
N ASP A 63 -4.18 3.19 5.96
CA ASP A 63 -3.29 3.05 7.12
C ASP A 63 -3.90 2.13 8.18
N ARG A 64 -5.21 2.25 8.42
CA ARG A 64 -5.95 1.37 9.34
C ARG A 64 -5.98 -0.08 8.85
N LEU A 65 -6.16 -0.30 7.55
CA LEU A 65 -6.13 -1.64 6.96
C LEU A 65 -4.78 -2.33 7.23
N LEU A 66 -3.69 -1.61 7.01
CA LEU A 66 -2.32 -2.10 7.19
C LEU A 66 -1.96 -2.26 8.68
N GLU A 67 -2.50 -1.41 9.55
CA GLU A 67 -2.38 -1.56 11.00
C GLU A 67 -3.03 -2.86 11.49
N ILE A 68 -4.23 -3.20 10.98
CA ILE A 68 -4.91 -4.45 11.32
C ILE A 68 -4.09 -5.67 10.87
N GLU A 69 -3.51 -5.64 9.66
CA GLU A 69 -2.62 -6.69 9.17
C GLU A 69 -1.42 -6.87 10.11
N LYS A 70 -0.72 -5.78 10.44
CA LYS A 70 0.41 -5.80 11.37
C LYS A 70 0.02 -6.40 12.72
N ASN A 71 -1.08 -5.93 13.30
CA ASN A 71 -1.56 -6.42 14.59
C ASN A 71 -1.94 -7.91 14.55
N SER A 72 -2.53 -8.38 13.44
CA SER A 72 -2.86 -9.78 13.24
C SER A 72 -1.61 -10.65 13.22
N VAL A 73 -0.58 -10.25 12.46
CA VAL A 73 0.70 -10.98 12.40
C VAL A 73 1.43 -10.95 13.74
N CYS A 74 1.55 -9.77 14.39
CA CYS A 74 2.29 -9.65 15.65
C CYS A 74 1.62 -10.35 16.83
N SER A 75 0.29 -10.48 16.82
CA SER A 75 -0.43 -11.25 17.84
C SER A 75 -0.62 -12.73 17.49
N GLY A 76 -0.41 -13.12 16.24
CA GLY A 76 -0.76 -14.45 15.73
C GLY A 76 -2.26 -14.72 15.64
N VAL A 77 -3.11 -13.72 15.88
CA VAL A 77 -4.58 -13.86 15.88
C VAL A 77 -5.16 -13.42 14.54
N PRO A 78 -5.93 -14.26 13.84
CA PRO A 78 -6.54 -13.87 12.57
C PRO A 78 -7.55 -12.73 12.75
N ARG A 79 -7.50 -11.72 11.88
CA ARG A 79 -8.43 -10.57 11.88
C ARG A 79 -9.17 -10.38 10.55
N THR A 80 -9.44 -11.49 9.85
CA THR A 80 -9.98 -11.48 8.48
C THR A 80 -11.25 -10.65 8.33
N MET A 81 -12.19 -10.75 9.27
CA MET A 81 -13.45 -10.00 9.21
C MET A 81 -13.20 -8.49 9.31
N GLU A 82 -12.29 -8.07 10.19
CA GLU A 82 -11.96 -6.66 10.43
C GLU A 82 -11.31 -6.05 9.18
N VAL A 83 -10.28 -6.69 8.64
CA VAL A 83 -9.55 -6.20 7.46
C VAL A 83 -10.43 -6.25 6.20
N SER A 84 -11.27 -7.28 6.04
CA SER A 84 -12.21 -7.39 4.92
C SER A 84 -13.28 -6.31 4.97
N SER A 85 -13.77 -5.96 6.16
CA SER A 85 -14.73 -4.86 6.34
C SER A 85 -14.14 -3.53 5.93
N ILE A 86 -12.90 -3.23 6.33
CA ILE A 86 -12.20 -2.00 5.91
C ILE A 86 -11.96 -1.99 4.40
N SER A 87 -11.48 -3.10 3.83
CA SER A 87 -11.30 -3.21 2.38
C SER A 87 -12.60 -2.98 1.61
N ARG A 88 -13.74 -3.48 2.11
CA ARG A 88 -15.04 -3.28 1.48
C ARG A 88 -15.44 -1.80 1.53
N GLN A 89 -15.31 -1.15 2.69
CA GLN A 89 -15.63 0.26 2.84
C GLN A 89 -14.77 1.16 1.93
N ILE A 90 -13.48 0.84 1.74
CA ILE A 90 -12.62 1.55 0.78
C ILE A 90 -13.17 1.40 -0.65
N LYS A 91 -13.48 0.17 -1.08
CA LYS A 91 -14.04 -0.10 -2.42
C LYS A 91 -15.38 0.58 -2.65
N GLU A 92 -16.26 0.60 -1.65
CA GLU A 92 -17.56 1.29 -1.71
C GLU A 92 -17.40 2.81 -1.82
N ARG A 93 -16.40 3.37 -1.13
CA ARG A 93 -16.14 4.83 -1.15
C ARG A 93 -15.43 5.30 -2.41
N PHE A 94 -14.61 4.44 -3.00
CA PHE A 94 -13.77 4.75 -4.16
C PHE A 94 -14.00 3.76 -5.31
N PRO A 95 -15.25 3.62 -5.81
CA PRO A 95 -15.62 2.54 -6.74
C PRO A 95 -14.92 2.62 -8.12
N ALA A 96 -14.34 3.77 -8.46
CA ALA A 96 -13.63 3.98 -9.72
C ALA A 96 -12.20 3.38 -9.73
N PHE A 97 -11.69 2.89 -8.60
CA PHE A 97 -10.30 2.44 -8.46
C PHE A 97 -10.19 0.96 -8.13
N ASP A 98 -9.11 0.32 -8.60
CA ASP A 98 -8.87 -1.11 -8.38
C ASP A 98 -8.06 -1.39 -7.11
N PHE A 99 -8.74 -1.87 -6.08
CA PHE A 99 -8.14 -2.32 -4.82
C PHE A 99 -7.93 -3.84 -4.76
N SER A 100 -7.69 -4.50 -5.90
CA SER A 100 -7.41 -5.94 -5.97
C SER A 100 -6.24 -6.38 -5.08
N TYR A 101 -5.24 -5.51 -4.89
CA TYR A 101 -4.09 -5.78 -4.02
C TYR A 101 -4.47 -6.01 -2.55
N HIS A 102 -5.64 -5.55 -2.09
CA HIS A 102 -6.13 -5.83 -0.73
C HIS A 102 -6.27 -7.33 -0.45
N ASN A 103 -6.45 -8.16 -1.47
CA ASN A 103 -6.53 -9.61 -1.30
C ASN A 103 -5.28 -10.20 -0.64
N ASN A 104 -4.10 -9.61 -0.89
CA ASN A 104 -2.85 -10.05 -0.25
C ASN A 104 -2.85 -9.72 1.25
N HIS A 105 -3.29 -8.52 1.63
CA HIS A 105 -3.42 -8.10 3.02
C HIS A 105 -4.48 -8.91 3.77
N ILE A 106 -5.63 -9.18 3.14
CA ILE A 106 -6.68 -10.06 3.66
C ILE A 106 -6.13 -11.47 3.88
N LYS A 107 -5.38 -12.00 2.91
CA LYS A 107 -4.78 -13.33 3.01
C LYS A 107 -3.76 -13.41 4.15
N GLN A 108 -2.84 -12.44 4.26
CA GLN A 108 -1.89 -12.37 5.37
C GLN A 108 -2.60 -12.31 6.73
N THR A 109 -3.65 -11.52 6.83
CA THR A 109 -4.44 -11.38 8.06
C THR A 109 -5.23 -12.65 8.41
N SER A 110 -5.54 -13.49 7.41
CA SER A 110 -6.24 -14.76 7.60
C SER A 110 -5.31 -15.90 8.02
N GLU A 111 -4.04 -15.82 7.61
CA GLU A 111 -2.99 -16.78 7.91
C GLU A 111 -1.83 -16.08 8.67
N PRO A 112 -2.04 -15.52 9.87
CA PRO A 112 -1.06 -14.66 10.54
C PRO A 112 0.25 -15.39 10.91
N SER A 113 0.21 -16.70 11.08
CA SER A 113 1.40 -17.53 11.31
C SER A 113 2.20 -17.81 10.05
N ARG A 114 1.62 -17.58 8.86
CA ARG A 114 2.29 -17.72 7.58
C ARG A 114 2.78 -16.35 7.13
N LEU A 115 4.10 -16.16 7.10
CA LEU A 115 4.70 -14.90 6.68
C LEU A 115 4.62 -14.73 5.14
N ILE A 116 3.51 -14.19 4.66
CA ILE A 116 3.26 -13.79 3.27
C ILE A 116 3.88 -12.41 3.01
N ASN A 117 3.64 -11.44 3.91
CA ASN A 117 4.18 -10.10 3.89
C ASN A 117 5.43 -10.00 4.78
N LYS A 118 6.60 -10.04 4.14
CA LYS A 118 7.91 -10.00 4.81
C LYS A 118 8.28 -8.62 5.36
N LYS A 119 7.50 -7.58 5.09
CA LYS A 119 7.78 -6.21 5.56
C LYS A 119 7.27 -5.95 6.97
N ILE A 120 6.38 -6.80 7.47
CA ILE A 120 5.86 -6.66 8.83
C ILE A 120 6.98 -6.99 9.82
N ARG A 121 7.22 -6.05 10.73
CA ARG A 121 8.11 -6.22 11.88
C ARG A 121 7.34 -5.97 13.16
N CYS A 122 7.50 -6.92 14.06
CA CYS A 122 7.17 -6.90 15.47
C CYS A 122 8.52 -6.84 16.21
#